data_AF-A0A5C7R5A2-F1
#
_entry.id   AF-A0A5C7R5A2-F1
#
_cell.length_a   1.000
_cell.length_b   1.000
_cell.length_c   1.000
_cell.angle_alpha   90.00
_cell.angle_beta   90.00
_cell.angle_gamma   90.00
#
_symmetry.space_group_name_H-M   'P 1'
#
loop_
_entity.id
_entity.type
_entity.pdbx_description
1 polymer ?
#
loop_
_entity_poly.entity_id
_entity_poly.type
_entity_poly.pdbx_seq_one_letter_code
_entity_poly.pdbx_strand_id
1 'polypeptide(L)'
;MNKVRYAPAELPVLTQERQAELQALANKPDSEIDYSDIPPLNETFWLNAVRNPFYKPTKTHASVRLDSDVLAWLKSQGKGYQTRMNAILREAMIRASQNQP
;
A
#
# COMPACT_ATOMS: atom_id res chain seq x y z
N MET A 1 -25.82 14.17 9.81
CA MET A 1 -24.79 13.16 10.13
C MET A 1 -24.05 13.58 11.38
N ASN A 2 -24.14 12.80 12.46
CA ASN A 2 -23.40 13.08 13.70
C ASN A 2 -21.99 12.49 13.57
N LYS A 3 -20.95 13.32 13.70
CA LYS A 3 -19.56 12.90 13.50
C LYS A 3 -18.98 12.51 14.86
N VAL A 4 -18.87 11.21 15.12
CA VAL A 4 -18.25 10.71 16.34
C VAL A 4 -16.73 10.77 16.18
N ARG A 5 -16.04 11.44 17.10
CA ARG A 5 -14.58 11.57 17.11
C ARG A 5 -14.03 10.80 18.32
N TYR A 6 -13.07 9.92 18.07
CA TYR A 6 -12.32 9.22 19.10
C TYR A 6 -10.83 9.42 18.87
N ALA A 7 -10.08 9.72 19.93
CA ALA A 7 -8.62 9.62 19.91
C ALA A 7 -8.23 8.17 20.24
N PRO A 8 -7.27 7.55 19.54
CA PRO A 8 -6.86 6.17 19.81
C PRO A 8 -6.43 5.92 21.27
N ALA A 9 -5.90 6.94 21.94
CA ALA A 9 -5.50 6.89 23.35
C ALA A 9 -6.68 7.01 24.35
N GLU A 10 -7.88 7.39 23.88
CA GLU A 10 -9.06 7.70 24.69
C GLU A 10 -10.25 6.81 24.30
N LEU A 11 -9.98 5.62 23.74
CA LEU A 11 -11.05 4.71 23.38
C LEU A 11 -11.77 4.24 24.66
N PRO A 12 -13.12 4.27 24.67
CA PRO A 12 -13.87 3.77 25.81
C PRO A 12 -13.58 2.28 26.01
N VAL A 13 -13.45 1.88 27.26
CA VAL A 13 -13.29 0.47 27.63
C VAL A 13 -14.53 -0.30 27.15
N LEU A 14 -14.31 -1.52 26.64
CA LEU A 14 -15.41 -2.39 26.22
C LEU A 14 -16.32 -2.70 27.42
N THR A 15 -17.63 -2.57 27.21
CA THR A 15 -18.62 -3.03 28.20
C THR A 15 -18.58 -4.56 28.30
N GLN A 16 -19.00 -5.10 29.44
CA GLN A 16 -19.07 -6.56 29.65
C GLN A 16 -19.97 -7.23 28.60
N GLU A 17 -21.06 -6.58 28.22
CA GLU A 17 -21.97 -7.05 27.16
C GLU A 17 -21.25 -7.20 25.81
N ARG A 18 -20.46 -6.17 25.40
CA ARG A 18 -19.68 -6.24 24.16
C ARG A 18 -18.58 -7.29 24.22
N GLN A 19 -17.94 -7.47 25.38
CA GLN A 19 -16.95 -8.52 25.56
C GLN A 19 -17.57 -9.91 25.40
N ALA A 20 -18.76 -10.13 25.98
CA ALA A 20 -19.49 -11.38 25.85
C ALA A 20 -19.94 -11.64 24.40
N GLU A 21 -20.41 -10.61 23.69
CA GLU A 21 -20.76 -10.70 22.27
C GLU A 21 -19.56 -11.10 21.40
N LEU A 22 -18.41 -10.44 21.60
CA LEU A 22 -17.18 -10.78 20.87
C LEU A 22 -16.70 -12.21 21.16
N GLN A 23 -16.81 -12.67 22.42
CA GLN A 23 -16.50 -14.06 22.77
C GLN A 23 -17.46 -15.05 22.10
N ALA A 24 -18.75 -14.74 22.04
CA ALA A 24 -19.73 -15.56 21.36
C ALA A 24 -19.44 -15.65 19.85
N LEU A 25 -19.10 -14.53 19.20
CA LEU A 25 -18.70 -14.49 17.79
C LEU A 25 -17.42 -15.28 17.52
N ALA A 26 -16.42 -15.16 18.40
CA ALA A 26 -15.15 -15.87 18.26
C ALA A 26 -15.28 -17.40 18.40
N ASN A 27 -16.28 -17.87 19.14
CA ASN A 27 -16.57 -19.30 19.32
C ASN A 27 -17.49 -19.87 18.23
N LYS A 28 -18.04 -19.03 17.35
CA LYS A 28 -18.95 -19.45 16.28
C LYS A 28 -18.14 -20.15 15.17
N PRO A 29 -18.59 -21.30 14.64
CA PRO A 29 -17.85 -22.00 13.60
C PRO A 29 -17.92 -21.26 12.25
N ASP A 30 -16.84 -21.34 11.48
CA ASP A 30 -16.72 -20.70 10.15
C ASP A 30 -17.85 -21.09 9.17
N SER A 31 -18.42 -22.29 9.32
CA SER A 31 -19.54 -22.78 8.51
C SER A 31 -20.83 -21.95 8.65
N GLU A 32 -20.96 -21.18 9.74
CA GLU A 32 -22.09 -20.29 9.98
C GLU A 32 -21.82 -18.85 9.54
N ILE A 33 -20.69 -18.57 8.88
CA ILE A 33 -20.40 -17.28 8.27
C ILE A 33 -21.16 -17.19 6.94
N ASP A 34 -22.06 -16.21 6.85
CA ASP A 34 -22.80 -15.91 5.63
C ASP A 34 -21.92 -15.07 4.69
N TYR A 35 -21.67 -15.58 3.48
CA TYR A 35 -20.93 -14.90 2.41
C TYR A 35 -21.83 -14.56 1.22
N SER A 36 -23.16 -14.60 1.38
CA SER A 36 -24.11 -14.39 0.27
C SER A 36 -23.99 -13.02 -0.39
N ASP A 37 -23.48 -12.02 0.32
CA ASP A 37 -23.26 -10.65 -0.15
C ASP A 37 -21.85 -10.40 -0.74
N ILE A 38 -20.90 -11.31 -0.49
CA ILE A 38 -19.49 -11.15 -0.88
C ILE A 38 -19.09 -12.29 -1.82
N PRO A 39 -19.02 -12.06 -3.14
CA PRO A 39 -18.62 -13.10 -4.08
C PRO A 39 -17.15 -13.53 -3.85
N PRO A 40 -16.82 -14.80 -4.06
CA PRO A 40 -15.45 -15.30 -3.89
C PRO A 40 -14.47 -14.67 -4.89
N LEU A 41 -13.27 -14.35 -4.41
CA LEU A 41 -12.18 -13.77 -5.20
C LEU A 41 -11.54 -14.84 -6.10
N ASN A 42 -12.09 -15.02 -7.30
CA ASN A 42 -11.59 -15.99 -8.28
C ASN A 42 -10.42 -15.45 -9.13
N GLU A 43 -9.84 -16.29 -9.99
CA GLU A 43 -8.72 -15.89 -10.87
C GLU A 43 -9.06 -14.68 -11.77
N THR A 44 -10.32 -14.56 -12.22
CA THR A 44 -10.74 -13.44 -13.06
C THR A 44 -10.68 -12.09 -12.33
N PHE A 45 -10.89 -12.07 -11.02
CA PHE A 45 -10.66 -10.89 -10.19
C PHE A 45 -9.18 -10.51 -10.19
N TRP A 46 -8.29 -11.49 -9.94
CA TRP A 46 -6.85 -11.26 -9.85
C TRP A 46 -6.21 -10.84 -11.16
N LEU A 47 -6.71 -11.33 -12.30
CA LEU A 47 -6.26 -10.88 -13.63
C LEU A 47 -6.44 -9.37 -13.85
N ASN A 48 -7.48 -8.79 -13.25
CA ASN A 48 -7.81 -7.36 -13.38
C ASN A 48 -7.46 -6.55 -12.13
N ALA A 49 -6.86 -7.17 -11.12
CA ALA A 49 -6.57 -6.52 -9.85
C ALA A 49 -5.47 -5.48 -10.03
N VAL A 50 -5.79 -4.22 -9.71
CA VAL A 50 -4.80 -3.14 -9.68
C VAL A 50 -4.09 -3.16 -8.33
N ARG A 51 -2.78 -3.36 -8.34
CA ARG A 51 -1.96 -3.24 -7.12
C ARG A 51 -2.13 -1.84 -6.53
N ASN A 52 -2.40 -1.80 -5.23
CA ASN A 52 -2.70 -0.61 -4.41
C ASN A 52 -2.29 0.72 -5.08
N PRO A 53 -3.23 1.46 -5.69
CA PRO A 53 -2.91 2.70 -6.42
C PRO A 53 -2.41 3.82 -5.50
N PHE A 54 -2.59 3.65 -4.18
CA PHE A 54 -2.18 4.63 -3.17
C PHE A 54 -0.78 4.40 -2.63
N TYR A 55 -0.09 3.32 -3.03
CA TYR A 55 1.29 3.12 -2.61
C TYR A 55 2.21 4.17 -3.27
N LYS A 56 2.60 5.16 -2.48
CA LYS A 56 3.58 6.17 -2.85
C LYS A 56 4.85 5.93 -2.03
N PRO A 57 5.94 5.41 -2.62
CA PRO A 57 7.21 5.29 -1.92
C PRO A 57 7.63 6.63 -1.33
N THR A 58 7.94 6.64 -0.04
CA THR A 58 8.50 7.81 0.65
C THR A 58 9.81 8.17 -0.02
N LYS A 59 9.91 9.39 -0.55
CA LYS A 59 11.15 9.89 -1.16
C LYS A 59 11.97 10.53 -0.07
N THR A 60 13.18 10.03 0.15
CA THR A 60 14.16 10.67 1.02
C THR A 60 14.95 11.68 0.18
N HIS A 61 15.11 12.89 0.70
CA HIS A 61 15.95 13.90 0.05
C HIS A 61 17.42 13.48 0.18
N ALA A 62 18.12 13.41 -0.95
CA ALA A 62 19.55 13.14 -1.01
C ALA A 62 20.21 14.12 -1.99
N SER A 63 21.39 14.63 -1.63
CA SER A 63 22.21 15.44 -2.54
C SER A 63 23.23 14.53 -3.23
N VAL A 64 23.21 14.49 -4.57
CA VAL A 64 24.08 13.64 -5.38
C VAL A 64 24.69 14.49 -6.49
N ARG A 65 25.95 14.23 -6.83
CA ARG A 65 26.62 14.83 -7.99
C ARG A 65 26.39 13.93 -9.20
N LEU A 66 26.01 14.54 -10.32
CA LEU A 66 25.78 13.88 -11.61
C LEU A 66 26.62 14.57 -12.67
N ASP A 67 27.05 13.81 -13.67
CA ASP A 67 27.75 14.37 -14.82
C ASP A 67 26.84 15.34 -15.59
N SER A 68 27.46 16.38 -16.16
CA SER A 68 26.73 17.49 -16.80
C SER A 68 25.94 17.05 -18.02
N ASP A 69 26.48 16.11 -18.79
CA ASP A 69 25.88 15.53 -19.99
C ASP A 69 24.67 14.64 -19.64
N VAL A 70 24.78 13.82 -18.60
CA VAL A 70 23.68 12.98 -18.08
C VAL A 70 22.53 13.87 -17.60
N LEU A 71 22.85 14.95 -16.88
CA LEU A 71 21.83 15.91 -16.44
C LEU A 71 21.17 16.64 -17.61
N ALA A 72 21.96 17.02 -18.63
CA ALA A 72 21.44 17.66 -19.84
C ALA A 72 20.50 16.73 -20.61
N TRP A 73 20.89 15.46 -20.80
CA TRP A 73 20.06 14.43 -21.43
C TRP A 73 18.75 14.17 -20.66
N LEU A 74 18.81 14.07 -19.33
CA LEU A 74 17.60 13.89 -18.51
C LEU A 74 16.62 15.07 -18.66
N LYS A 75 17.14 16.29 -18.74
CA LYS A 75 16.36 17.52 -18.90
C LYS A 75 15.83 17.72 -20.33
N SER A 76 16.53 17.23 -21.35
CA SER A 76 16.10 17.39 -22.76
C SER A 76 14.76 16.71 -23.05
N GLN A 77 14.41 15.68 -22.27
CA GLN A 77 13.12 14.98 -22.35
C GLN A 77 11.96 15.70 -21.65
N GLY A 78 12.13 16.98 -21.30
CA GLY A 78 11.08 17.84 -20.78
C GLY A 78 10.88 17.78 -19.26
N LYS A 79 9.73 18.26 -18.79
CA LYS A 79 9.41 18.34 -17.35
C LYS A 79 9.41 16.94 -16.71
N GLY A 80 9.73 16.85 -15.42
CA GLY A 80 9.69 15.60 -14.65
C GLY A 80 10.97 14.75 -14.69
N TYR A 81 12.12 15.33 -15.03
CA TYR A 81 13.39 14.60 -15.11
C TYR A 81 13.79 13.91 -13.79
N GLN A 82 13.46 14.48 -12.63
CA GLN A 82 13.70 13.85 -11.32
C GLN A 82 12.89 12.55 -11.14
N THR A 83 11.64 12.53 -11.59
CA THR A 83 10.80 11.34 -11.55
C THR A 83 11.38 10.25 -12.46
N ARG A 84 11.82 10.62 -13.67
CA ARG A 84 12.48 9.70 -14.61
C ARG A 84 13.78 9.16 -14.03
N MET A 85 14.63 10.02 -13.48
CA MET A 85 15.87 9.64 -12.81
C MET A 85 15.60 8.59 -11.71
N ASN A 86 14.60 8.82 -10.86
CA ASN A 86 14.24 7.86 -9.82
C ASN A 86 13.68 6.53 -10.40
N ALA A 87 12.99 6.55 -11.55
CA ALA A 87 12.54 5.34 -12.23
C ALA A 87 13.73 4.53 -12.77
N ILE A 88 14.68 5.18 -13.45
CA ILE A 88 15.91 4.56 -13.97
C ILE A 88 16.71 3.90 -12.83
N LEU A 89 16.90 4.61 -11.72
CA LEU A 89 17.60 4.07 -10.55
C LEU A 89 16.88 2.85 -9.96
N ARG A 90 15.55 2.88 -9.92
CA ARG A 90 14.75 1.74 -9.44
C ARG A 90 14.89 0.52 -10.35
N GLU A 91 14.84 0.70 -11.66
CA GLU A 91 15.04 -0.39 -12.62
C GLU A 91 16.45 -0.98 -12.53
N ALA A 92 17.48 -0.13 -12.36
CA ALA A 92 18.84 -0.59 -12.14
C ALA A 92 18.97 -1.40 -10.84
N MET A 93 18.36 -0.93 -9.75
CA MET A 93 18.33 -1.62 -8.46
C MET A 93 17.65 -3.00 -8.56
N ILE A 94 16.48 -3.09 -9.22
CA ILE A 94 15.76 -4.36 -9.40
C ILE A 94 16.60 -5.35 -10.22
N ARG A 95 17.18 -4.91 -11.34
CA ARG A 95 18.05 -5.75 -12.18
C ARG A 95 19.27 -6.25 -11.40
N ALA A 96 19.89 -5.41 -10.58
CA ALA A 96 21.00 -5.81 -9.73
C ALA A 96 20.59 -6.88 -8.72
N SER A 97 19.41 -6.73 -8.09
CA SER A 97 18.91 -7.70 -7.09
C SER A 97 18.53 -9.07 -7.69
N GLN A 98 18.14 -9.12 -8.96
CA GLN A 98 17.80 -10.37 -9.66
C GLN A 98 19.04 -11.15 -10.12
N ASN A 99 20.19 -10.48 -10.22
CA ASN A 99 21.45 -11.05 -10.68
C ASN A 99 22.44 -11.35 -9.53
N GLN A 100 22.00 -11.25 -8.28
CA GLN A 100 22.77 -11.72 -7.12
C GLN A 100 22.37 -13.17 -6.80
N PRO A 101 23.32 -14.12 -6.70
CA PRO A 101 23.04 -15.49 -6.31
C PRO A 101 22.56 -15.60 -4.85
#